data_AF-A0A359CEH4-F1
#
_entry.id   AF-A0A359CEH4-F1
#
_cell.length_a   1.000
_cell.length_b   1.000
_cell.length_c   1.000
_cell.angle_alpha   90.00
_cell.angle_beta   90.00
_cell.angle_gamma   90.00
#
_symmetry.space_group_name_H-M   'P 1'
#
loop_
_entity.id
_entity.type
_entity.pdbx_description
1 polymer ?
#
loop_
_entity_poly.entity_id
_entity_poly.type
_entity_poly.pdbx_seq_one_letter_code
_entity_poly.pdbx_strand_id
1 'polypeptide(L)'
;MDTSRRLPYGISNFARLIEDNYYYVDKTSYIESLEREANPYQFFIRPRKFGKSLFLSMLSWYYDINSANRFEELFGRFYIGSHPTPERNSYLVMAFNFSGVDTHDEETFRKSFANVVQQSAIGFLSKYRIIFANADELIRNINETQPGIAVLRIAYDAANDVGRKIFVIIDEYDHFANDLIAMGVDAIYKKQVRANGIVRDFYETLKIGTSDAVGRIFITGISPVMIDDLTSGFNIASNLTVEERYNEMLGFTQAEVEGIIKETGLNRKLAKVDIQNYYDGYKFHKDAPRRVYNPTMLLYYFNQLRMTGKEPENIIDDNLKT
;
A
#
# COMPACT_ATOMS: atom_id res chain seq x y z
N MET A 1 -20.06 -18.27 24.92
CA MET A 1 -18.86 -18.27 24.05
C MET A 1 -18.48 -16.82 23.87
N ASP A 2 -17.23 -16.45 24.16
CA ASP A 2 -16.74 -15.08 24.00
C ASP A 2 -16.87 -14.68 22.53
N THR A 3 -17.85 -13.83 22.21
CA THR A 3 -18.15 -13.33 20.86
C THR A 3 -17.21 -12.18 20.45
N SER A 4 -16.21 -11.84 21.26
CA SER A 4 -15.29 -10.73 20.95
C SER A 4 -14.35 -11.09 19.80
N ARG A 5 -14.38 -10.28 18.73
CA ARG A 5 -13.41 -10.40 17.64
C ARG A 5 -12.01 -10.07 18.16
N ARG A 6 -10.99 -10.69 17.57
CA ARG A 6 -9.58 -10.44 17.92
C ARG A 6 -9.14 -9.08 17.38
N LEU A 7 -8.32 -8.35 18.12
CA LEU A 7 -7.69 -7.12 17.64
C LEU A 7 -6.53 -7.49 16.70
N PRO A 8 -6.47 -6.96 15.47
CA PRO A 8 -5.31 -7.18 14.62
C PRO A 8 -4.15 -6.33 15.13
N TYR A 9 -2.98 -6.92 15.36
CA TYR A 9 -1.75 -6.19 15.65
C TYR A 9 -0.65 -6.66 14.70
N GLY A 10 -0.13 -5.75 13.87
CA GLY A 10 0.91 -6.07 12.88
C GLY A 10 0.46 -6.92 11.69
N ILE A 11 -0.85 -7.09 11.47
CA ILE A 11 -1.37 -7.88 10.33
C ILE A 11 -1.60 -6.96 9.13
N SER A 12 -0.87 -7.20 8.04
CA SER A 12 -0.99 -6.46 6.77
C SER A 12 -1.63 -7.27 5.63
N ASN A 13 -1.88 -8.57 5.83
CA ASN A 13 -2.59 -9.40 4.84
C ASN A 13 -4.10 -9.32 5.09
N PHE A 14 -4.83 -8.71 4.15
CA PHE A 14 -6.28 -8.52 4.25
C PHE A 14 -7.03 -9.84 4.34
N ALA A 15 -6.75 -10.80 3.45
CA ALA A 15 -7.45 -12.09 3.44
C ALA A 15 -7.28 -12.84 4.76
N ARG A 16 -6.05 -12.92 5.29
CA ARG A 16 -5.79 -13.50 6.62
C ARG A 16 -6.58 -12.81 7.72
N LEU A 17 -6.64 -11.47 7.71
CA LEU A 17 -7.39 -10.69 8.70
C LEU A 17 -8.87 -11.10 8.71
N ILE A 18 -9.46 -11.30 7.51
CA ILE A 18 -10.86 -11.71 7.36
C ILE A 18 -11.07 -13.17 7.77
N GLU A 19 -10.25 -14.09 7.25
CA GLU A 19 -10.30 -15.54 7.50
C GLU A 19 -10.14 -15.88 8.99
N ASP A 20 -9.16 -15.26 9.66
CA ASP A 20 -8.87 -15.48 11.07
C ASP A 20 -9.86 -14.73 12.00
N ASN A 21 -10.91 -14.12 11.44
CA ASN A 21 -11.98 -13.39 12.14
C ASN A 21 -11.46 -12.28 13.08
N TYR A 22 -10.45 -11.53 12.63
CA TYR A 22 -10.05 -10.30 13.29
C TYR A 22 -11.09 -9.19 13.07
N TYR A 23 -11.11 -8.22 13.98
CA TYR A 23 -11.90 -7.01 13.80
C TYR A 23 -11.28 -6.17 12.67
N TYR A 24 -12.10 -5.82 11.68
CA TYR A 24 -11.72 -4.96 10.56
C TYR A 24 -12.62 -3.73 10.55
N VAL A 25 -12.02 -2.54 10.45
CA VAL A 25 -12.76 -1.31 10.14
C VAL A 25 -12.93 -1.26 8.63
N ASP A 26 -14.17 -1.32 8.16
CA ASP A 26 -14.48 -1.36 6.74
C ASP A 26 -14.11 -0.04 6.03
N LYS A 27 -13.10 -0.11 5.17
CA LYS A 27 -12.67 0.99 4.28
C LYS A 27 -12.93 0.67 2.81
N THR A 28 -13.75 -0.34 2.51
CA THR A 28 -13.93 -0.83 1.13
C THR A 28 -14.72 0.13 0.24
N SER A 29 -15.50 1.06 0.79
CA SER A 29 -16.16 2.13 0.03
C SER A 29 -15.19 3.08 -0.69
N TYR A 30 -13.94 3.16 -0.22
CA TYR A 30 -12.92 3.95 -0.90
C TYR A 30 -12.49 3.33 -2.24
N ILE A 31 -12.73 2.04 -2.48
CA ILE A 31 -12.48 1.41 -3.79
C ILE A 31 -13.31 2.15 -4.86
N GLU A 32 -14.62 2.24 -4.65
CA GLU A 32 -15.52 2.96 -5.54
C GLU A 32 -15.13 4.45 -5.67
N SER A 33 -14.74 5.07 -4.56
CA SER A 33 -14.31 6.47 -4.55
C SER A 33 -13.04 6.69 -5.36
N LEU A 34 -12.10 5.75 -5.32
CA LEU A 34 -10.87 5.79 -6.12
C LEU A 34 -11.17 5.56 -7.60
N GLU A 35 -12.07 4.64 -7.95
CA GLU A 35 -12.46 4.38 -9.36
C GLU A 35 -13.21 5.55 -10.01
N ARG A 36 -13.91 6.37 -9.21
CA ARG A 36 -14.60 7.57 -9.72
C ARG A 36 -13.68 8.75 -10.05
N GLU A 37 -12.42 8.70 -9.63
CA GLU A 37 -11.46 9.74 -10.01
C GLU A 37 -11.23 9.74 -11.51
N ALA A 38 -11.14 10.93 -12.11
CA ALA A 38 -10.86 11.06 -13.54
C ALA A 38 -9.48 10.47 -13.92
N ASN A 39 -8.56 10.40 -12.96
CA ASN A 39 -7.22 9.87 -13.16
C ASN A 39 -7.06 8.52 -12.43
N PRO A 40 -6.82 7.40 -13.16
CA PRO A 40 -6.60 6.08 -12.57
C PRO A 40 -5.18 5.89 -12.02
N TYR A 41 -4.29 6.87 -12.19
CA TYR A 41 -2.93 6.87 -11.67
C TYR A 41 -2.87 7.75 -10.43
N GLN A 42 -2.81 7.11 -9.27
CA GLN A 42 -3.11 7.75 -7.99
C GLN A 42 -1.94 7.61 -7.04
N PHE A 43 -1.72 8.68 -6.28
CA PHE A 43 -0.67 8.79 -5.30
C PHE A 43 -1.29 9.19 -3.96
N PHE A 44 -0.96 8.48 -2.89
CA PHE A 44 -1.53 8.72 -1.57
C PHE A 44 -0.53 8.37 -0.46
N ILE A 45 -0.11 9.36 0.34
CA ILE A 45 0.81 9.13 1.46
C ILE A 45 0.12 9.34 2.81
N ARG A 46 0.62 8.62 3.81
CA ARG A 46 0.27 8.79 5.23
C ARG A 46 1.49 8.48 6.08
N PRO A 47 1.55 8.95 7.34
CA PRO A 47 2.63 8.62 8.26
C PRO A 47 2.85 7.10 8.40
N ARG A 48 3.96 6.72 9.03
CA ARG A 48 4.25 5.31 9.33
C ARG A 48 3.07 4.68 10.09
N LYS A 49 2.77 3.41 9.77
CA LYS A 49 1.84 2.57 10.54
C LYS A 49 0.36 3.03 10.49
N PHE A 50 0.01 3.77 9.44
CA PHE A 50 -1.37 4.20 9.15
C PHE A 50 -2.28 3.14 8.49
N GLY A 51 -1.79 1.91 8.29
CA GLY A 51 -2.56 0.85 7.64
C GLY A 51 -2.44 0.79 6.11
N LYS A 52 -1.44 1.48 5.53
CA LYS A 52 -1.19 1.53 4.07
C LYS A 52 -1.07 0.13 3.45
N SER A 53 -0.16 -0.70 3.97
CA SER A 53 0.05 -2.05 3.41
C SER A 53 -1.17 -2.96 3.54
N LEU A 54 -1.98 -2.82 4.60
CA LEU A 54 -3.25 -3.55 4.72
C LEU A 54 -4.25 -3.10 3.66
N PHE A 55 -4.33 -1.79 3.40
CA PHE A 55 -5.16 -1.24 2.34
C PHE A 55 -4.69 -1.69 0.95
N LEU A 56 -3.39 -1.69 0.67
CA LEU A 56 -2.84 -2.24 -0.58
C LEU A 56 -3.16 -3.73 -0.75
N SER A 57 -3.10 -4.51 0.34
CA SER A 57 -3.51 -5.91 0.32
C SER A 57 -4.99 -6.05 -0.03
N MET A 58 -5.88 -5.23 0.55
CA MET A 58 -7.30 -5.19 0.21
C MET A 58 -7.51 -4.87 -1.27
N LEU A 59 -6.85 -3.84 -1.82
CA LEU A 59 -6.94 -3.50 -3.24
C LEU A 59 -6.45 -4.67 -4.11
N SER A 60 -5.33 -5.30 -3.75
CA SER A 60 -4.81 -6.47 -4.46
C SER A 60 -5.84 -7.59 -4.55
N TRP A 61 -6.49 -7.94 -3.43
CA TRP A 61 -7.53 -8.98 -3.41
C TRP A 61 -8.78 -8.59 -4.21
N TYR A 62 -9.14 -7.31 -4.24
CA TYR A 62 -10.33 -6.83 -4.95
C TYR A 62 -10.15 -6.83 -6.47
N TYR A 63 -9.01 -6.34 -6.97
CA TYR A 63 -8.77 -6.15 -8.40
C TYR A 63 -8.20 -7.38 -9.10
N ASP A 64 -7.48 -8.25 -8.38
CA ASP A 64 -6.80 -9.40 -8.98
C ASP A 64 -7.78 -10.45 -9.50
N ILE A 65 -7.64 -10.84 -10.77
CA ILE A 65 -8.44 -11.89 -11.39
C ILE A 65 -8.35 -13.25 -10.66
N ASN A 66 -7.20 -13.56 -10.05
CA ASN A 66 -6.99 -14.83 -9.34
C ASN A 66 -7.83 -14.91 -8.05
N SER A 67 -8.42 -13.80 -7.62
CA SER A 67 -9.24 -13.69 -6.41
C SER A 67 -10.74 -13.78 -6.68
N ALA A 68 -11.16 -13.96 -7.95
CA ALA A 68 -12.57 -13.90 -8.35
C ALA A 68 -13.47 -14.90 -7.60
N ASN A 69 -12.97 -16.11 -7.35
CA ASN A 69 -13.71 -17.15 -6.61
C ASN A 69 -13.79 -16.90 -5.11
N ARG A 70 -13.06 -15.90 -4.58
CA ARG A 70 -13.01 -15.55 -3.16
C ARG A 70 -13.72 -14.24 -2.84
N PHE A 71 -14.40 -13.63 -3.81
CA PHE A 71 -15.03 -12.33 -3.61
C PHE A 71 -16.03 -12.32 -2.46
N GLU A 72 -16.96 -13.27 -2.43
CA GLU A 72 -18.00 -13.34 -1.39
C GLU A 72 -17.39 -13.57 0.01
N GLU A 73 -16.40 -14.46 0.08
CA GLU A 73 -15.68 -14.78 1.31
C GLU A 73 -14.97 -13.54 1.90
N LEU A 74 -14.28 -12.78 1.06
CA LEU A 74 -13.43 -11.67 1.48
C LEU A 74 -14.18 -10.35 1.62
N PHE A 75 -15.20 -10.12 0.79
CA PHE A 75 -15.86 -8.82 0.66
C PHE A 75 -17.35 -8.83 0.97
N GLY A 76 -18.04 -9.98 0.98
CA GLY A 76 -19.50 -10.06 1.04
C GLY A 76 -20.14 -9.33 2.23
N ARG A 77 -19.45 -9.30 3.37
CA ARG A 77 -19.90 -8.59 4.60
C ARG A 77 -19.58 -7.10 4.65
N PHE A 78 -18.92 -6.55 3.64
CA PHE A 78 -18.46 -5.17 3.58
C PHE A 78 -19.21 -4.37 2.53
N TYR A 79 -19.06 -3.04 2.56
CA TYR A 79 -19.71 -2.14 1.61
C TYR A 79 -19.52 -2.58 0.16
N ILE A 80 -18.28 -2.87 -0.25
CA ILE A 80 -17.98 -3.23 -1.64
C ILE A 80 -18.51 -4.61 -2.03
N GLY A 81 -18.76 -5.51 -1.07
CA GLY A 81 -19.43 -6.78 -1.32
C GLY A 81 -20.86 -6.58 -1.82
N SER A 82 -21.56 -5.61 -1.24
CA SER A 82 -22.91 -5.20 -1.65
C SER A 82 -22.92 -4.23 -2.84
N HIS A 83 -21.80 -3.57 -3.12
CA HIS A 83 -21.65 -2.57 -4.20
C HIS A 83 -20.43 -2.89 -5.09
N PRO A 84 -20.36 -4.08 -5.71
CA PRO A 84 -19.23 -4.41 -6.57
C PRO A 84 -19.18 -3.47 -7.77
N THR A 85 -17.98 -2.99 -8.08
CA THR A 85 -17.72 -2.17 -9.26
C THR A 85 -17.47 -3.03 -10.51
N PRO A 86 -17.56 -2.46 -11.72
CA PRO A 86 -17.20 -3.15 -12.96
C PRO A 86 -15.74 -3.61 -13.01
N GLU A 87 -14.84 -2.96 -12.26
CA GLU A 87 -13.41 -3.28 -12.21
C GLU A 87 -13.06 -4.44 -11.27
N ARG A 88 -14.03 -4.96 -10.51
CA ARG A 88 -13.85 -6.11 -9.63
C ARG A 88 -13.19 -7.29 -10.35
N ASN A 89 -12.10 -7.81 -9.79
CA ASN A 89 -11.35 -8.97 -10.28
C ASN A 89 -11.09 -8.92 -11.81
N SER A 90 -10.67 -7.76 -12.32
CA SER A 90 -10.47 -7.51 -13.76
C SER A 90 -9.01 -7.28 -14.18
N TYR A 91 -8.08 -7.19 -13.22
CA TYR A 91 -6.67 -6.85 -13.46
C TYR A 91 -5.69 -7.97 -13.12
N LEU A 92 -4.53 -7.92 -13.77
CA LEU A 92 -3.30 -8.56 -13.30
C LEU A 92 -2.60 -7.60 -12.33
N VAL A 93 -2.49 -7.96 -11.06
CA VAL A 93 -1.88 -7.09 -10.04
C VAL A 93 -0.37 -7.32 -9.98
N MET A 94 0.38 -6.26 -10.27
CA MET A 94 1.83 -6.18 -10.12
C MET A 94 2.17 -5.25 -8.96
N ALA A 95 2.82 -5.78 -7.91
CA ALA A 95 3.13 -5.01 -6.72
C ALA A 95 4.65 -4.86 -6.54
N PHE A 96 5.09 -3.65 -6.21
CA PHE A 96 6.46 -3.32 -5.83
C PHE A 96 6.49 -2.88 -4.37
N ASN A 97 7.52 -3.30 -3.64
CA ASN A 97 7.82 -2.81 -2.30
C ASN A 97 9.30 -2.46 -2.24
N PHE A 98 9.60 -1.17 -2.02
CA PHE A 98 10.96 -0.65 -2.03
C PHE A 98 11.62 -0.54 -0.66
N SER A 99 11.03 -1.10 0.41
CA SER A 99 11.62 -1.09 1.76
C SER A 99 12.93 -1.89 1.87
N GLY A 100 13.20 -2.78 0.91
CA GLY A 100 14.40 -3.62 0.88
C GLY A 100 15.53 -3.08 -0.01
N VAL A 101 15.41 -1.86 -0.54
CA VAL A 101 16.44 -1.26 -1.38
C VAL A 101 17.62 -0.81 -0.51
N ASP A 102 18.80 -1.34 -0.80
CA ASP A 102 20.03 -0.99 -0.09
C ASP A 102 20.58 0.34 -0.61
N THR A 103 20.87 1.28 0.28
CA THR A 103 21.33 2.63 -0.05
C THR A 103 22.77 2.92 0.37
N HIS A 104 23.57 1.88 0.66
CA HIS A 104 24.94 2.04 1.17
C HIS A 104 25.85 2.88 0.25
N ASP A 105 25.81 2.60 -1.05
CA ASP A 105 26.57 3.31 -2.09
C ASP A 105 25.80 3.28 -3.43
N GLU A 106 26.31 4.01 -4.42
CA GLU A 106 25.64 4.19 -5.72
C GLU A 106 25.47 2.87 -6.49
N GLU A 107 26.49 2.02 -6.49
CA GLU A 107 26.47 0.76 -7.24
C GLU A 107 25.54 -0.25 -6.56
N THR A 108 25.63 -0.35 -5.24
CA THR A 108 24.75 -1.18 -4.41
C THR A 108 23.29 -0.77 -4.55
N PHE A 109 23.01 0.54 -4.49
CA PHE A 109 21.67 1.08 -4.74
C PHE A 109 21.12 0.69 -6.10
N ARG A 110 21.89 0.95 -7.16
CA ARG A 110 21.46 0.64 -8.52
C ARG A 110 21.17 -0.86 -8.70
N LYS A 111 22.03 -1.73 -8.17
CA LYS A 111 21.84 -3.19 -8.22
C LYS A 111 20.63 -3.64 -7.41
N SER A 112 20.48 -3.15 -6.18
CA SER A 112 19.38 -3.51 -5.28
C SER A 112 18.02 -3.07 -5.84
N PHE A 113 17.93 -1.83 -6.32
CA PHE A 113 16.73 -1.32 -6.98
C PHE A 113 16.36 -2.13 -8.24
N ALA A 114 17.33 -2.38 -9.14
CA ALA A 114 17.11 -3.20 -10.33
C ALA A 114 16.62 -4.62 -9.97
N ASN A 115 17.19 -5.22 -8.93
CA ASN A 115 16.81 -6.53 -8.46
C ASN A 115 15.37 -6.55 -7.92
N VAL A 116 14.96 -5.56 -7.11
CA VAL A 116 13.57 -5.46 -6.62
C VAL A 116 12.58 -5.39 -7.80
N VAL A 117 12.88 -4.60 -8.82
CA VAL A 117 12.04 -4.49 -10.02
C VAL A 117 11.97 -5.82 -10.78
N GLN A 118 13.12 -6.46 -11.01
CA GLN A 118 13.20 -7.75 -11.69
C GLN A 118 12.45 -8.86 -10.94
N GLN A 119 12.66 -8.99 -9.64
CA GLN A 119 11.98 -10.00 -8.82
C GLN A 119 10.47 -9.77 -8.78
N SER A 120 10.03 -8.51 -8.77
CA SER A 120 8.59 -8.17 -8.83
C SER A 120 7.99 -8.58 -10.18
N ALA A 121 8.70 -8.36 -11.29
CA ALA A 121 8.26 -8.79 -12.63
C ALA A 121 8.26 -10.32 -12.80
N ILE A 122 9.28 -11.02 -12.30
CA ILE A 122 9.32 -12.49 -12.28
C ILE A 122 8.18 -13.05 -11.43
N GLY A 123 7.95 -12.47 -10.25
CA GLY A 123 6.85 -12.83 -9.36
C GLY A 123 5.49 -12.63 -10.03
N PHE A 124 5.31 -11.54 -10.76
CA PHE A 124 4.12 -11.27 -11.57
C PHE A 124 3.91 -12.33 -12.67
N LEU A 125 4.94 -12.62 -13.47
CA LEU A 125 4.86 -13.66 -14.51
C LEU A 125 4.55 -15.04 -13.92
N SER A 126 5.19 -15.38 -12.81
CA SER A 126 4.98 -16.65 -12.10
C SER A 126 3.57 -16.76 -11.53
N LYS A 127 3.05 -15.67 -10.95
CA LYS A 127 1.70 -15.59 -10.35
C LYS A 127 0.61 -15.84 -11.40
N TYR A 128 0.83 -15.39 -12.63
CA TYR A 128 -0.12 -15.53 -13.75
C TYR A 128 0.32 -16.57 -14.78
N ARG A 129 1.17 -17.55 -14.40
CA ARG A 129 1.69 -18.60 -15.29
C ARG A 129 0.64 -19.39 -16.07
N ILE A 130 -0.58 -19.50 -15.53
CA ILE A 130 -1.69 -20.21 -16.20
C ILE A 130 -2.22 -19.39 -17.38
N ILE A 131 -2.06 -18.07 -17.34
CA ILE A 131 -2.56 -17.12 -18.32
C ILE A 131 -1.44 -16.81 -19.34
N PHE A 132 -0.21 -16.68 -18.87
CA PHE A 132 0.97 -16.49 -19.70
C PHE A 132 1.53 -17.85 -20.14
N ALA A 133 1.11 -18.33 -21.31
CA ALA A 133 1.52 -19.64 -21.83
C ALA A 133 3.06 -19.82 -21.94
N ASN A 134 3.79 -18.72 -22.13
CA ASN A 134 5.25 -18.67 -22.23
C ASN A 134 5.95 -18.15 -20.94
N ALA A 135 5.27 -18.13 -19.78
CA ALA A 135 5.82 -17.57 -18.54
C ALA A 135 7.21 -18.11 -18.19
N ASP A 136 7.42 -19.43 -18.27
CA ASP A 136 8.69 -20.07 -17.92
C ASP A 136 9.84 -19.64 -18.85
N GLU A 137 9.55 -19.42 -20.14
CA GLU A 137 10.52 -18.90 -21.10
C GLU A 137 10.86 -17.44 -20.81
N LEU A 138 9.83 -16.60 -20.58
CA LEU A 138 10.02 -15.20 -20.23
C LEU A 138 10.87 -15.05 -18.96
N ILE A 139 10.56 -15.82 -17.92
CA ILE A 139 11.31 -15.81 -16.65
C ILE A 139 12.76 -16.24 -16.85
N ARG A 140 13.01 -17.30 -17.64
CA ARG A 140 14.37 -17.73 -17.98
C ARG A 140 15.14 -16.63 -18.71
N ASN A 141 14.54 -16.03 -19.73
CA ASN A 141 15.17 -14.93 -20.49
C ASN A 141 15.54 -13.76 -19.56
N ILE A 142 14.65 -13.41 -18.63
CA ILE A 142 14.88 -12.35 -17.63
C ILE A 142 16.07 -12.70 -16.73
N ASN A 143 16.14 -13.94 -16.24
CA ASN A 143 17.22 -14.39 -15.36
C ASN A 143 18.59 -14.47 -16.06
N GLU A 144 18.60 -14.73 -17.36
CA GLU A 144 19.82 -14.76 -18.19
C GLU A 144 20.30 -13.35 -18.58
N THR A 145 19.41 -12.36 -18.56
CA THR A 145 19.75 -10.95 -18.76
C THR A 145 20.20 -10.26 -17.45
N GLN A 146 21.06 -9.25 -17.53
CA GLN A 146 21.43 -8.47 -16.35
C GLN A 146 20.22 -7.76 -15.72
N PRO A 147 20.22 -7.52 -14.39
CA PRO A 147 19.14 -6.80 -13.73
C PRO A 147 18.90 -5.43 -14.33
N GLY A 148 17.65 -5.19 -14.73
CA GLY A 148 17.26 -3.95 -15.38
C GLY A 148 15.77 -3.76 -15.41
N ILE A 149 15.36 -2.49 -15.50
CA ILE A 149 13.96 -2.06 -15.55
C ILE A 149 13.27 -2.46 -16.86
N ALA A 150 14.04 -2.71 -17.92
CA ALA A 150 13.53 -3.14 -19.21
C ALA A 150 12.66 -4.41 -19.11
N VAL A 151 12.84 -5.22 -18.06
CA VAL A 151 11.99 -6.36 -17.71
C VAL A 151 10.49 -6.02 -17.65
N LEU A 152 10.13 -4.79 -17.29
CA LEU A 152 8.74 -4.36 -17.23
C LEU A 152 8.06 -4.41 -18.59
N ARG A 153 8.80 -4.13 -19.68
CA ARG A 153 8.27 -4.23 -21.04
C ARG A 153 7.85 -5.66 -21.37
N ILE A 154 8.64 -6.65 -20.96
CA ILE A 154 8.30 -8.07 -21.12
C ILE A 154 6.98 -8.40 -20.41
N ALA A 155 6.80 -7.89 -19.18
CA ALA A 155 5.56 -8.11 -18.44
C ALA A 155 4.35 -7.38 -19.05
N TYR A 156 4.55 -6.19 -19.64
CA TYR A 156 3.51 -5.44 -20.35
C TYR A 156 3.07 -6.14 -21.63
N ASP A 157 4.04 -6.58 -22.44
CA ASP A 157 3.79 -7.33 -23.67
C ASP A 157 3.03 -8.62 -23.36
N ALA A 158 3.45 -9.37 -22.34
CA ALA A 158 2.75 -10.57 -21.89
C ALA A 158 1.30 -10.30 -21.46
N ALA A 159 1.03 -9.17 -20.79
CA ALA A 159 -0.32 -8.77 -20.40
C ALA A 159 -1.18 -8.35 -21.61
N ASN A 160 -0.59 -7.61 -22.55
CA ASN A 160 -1.24 -7.20 -23.80
C ASN A 160 -1.60 -8.41 -24.68
N ASP A 161 -0.70 -9.40 -24.81
CA ASP A 161 -0.91 -10.62 -25.60
C ASP A 161 -2.14 -11.42 -25.14
N VAL A 162 -2.46 -11.35 -23.84
CA VAL A 162 -3.63 -12.02 -23.25
C VAL A 162 -4.83 -11.08 -23.09
N GLY A 163 -4.74 -9.85 -23.59
CA GLY A 163 -5.80 -8.85 -23.55
C GLY A 163 -6.18 -8.40 -22.13
N ARG A 164 -5.24 -8.41 -21.18
CA ARG A 164 -5.48 -8.03 -19.78
C ARG A 164 -4.70 -6.78 -19.40
N LYS A 165 -5.32 -5.93 -18.58
CA LYS A 165 -4.66 -4.75 -18.02
C LYS A 165 -3.98 -5.09 -16.70
N ILE A 166 -2.91 -4.35 -16.40
CA ILE A 166 -2.15 -4.42 -15.17
C ILE A 166 -2.63 -3.33 -14.21
N PHE A 167 -2.86 -3.71 -12.96
CA PHE A 167 -2.93 -2.77 -11.85
C PHE A 167 -1.60 -2.77 -11.11
N VAL A 168 -0.88 -1.64 -11.17
CA VAL A 168 0.41 -1.49 -10.50
C VAL A 168 0.21 -0.91 -9.11
N ILE A 169 0.78 -1.56 -8.11
CA ILE A 169 0.83 -1.10 -6.72
C ILE A 169 2.29 -0.83 -6.35
N ILE A 170 2.56 0.32 -5.73
CA ILE A 170 3.89 0.68 -5.23
C ILE A 170 3.78 1.06 -3.75
N ASP A 171 4.36 0.26 -2.87
CA ASP A 171 4.52 0.57 -1.45
C ASP A 171 5.94 1.07 -1.15
N GLU A 172 6.05 1.89 -0.10
CA GLU A 172 7.33 2.43 0.39
C GLU A 172 8.16 3.11 -0.71
N TYR A 173 7.50 3.83 -1.62
CA TYR A 173 8.10 4.44 -2.81
C TYR A 173 9.23 5.43 -2.51
N ASP A 174 9.25 5.98 -1.30
CA ASP A 174 10.17 6.99 -0.79
C ASP A 174 11.17 6.43 0.23
N HIS A 175 11.13 5.13 0.55
CA HIS A 175 11.98 4.56 1.60
C HIS A 175 13.46 4.83 1.35
N PHE A 176 13.96 4.42 0.18
CA PHE A 176 15.36 4.66 -0.20
C PHE A 176 15.71 6.14 -0.26
N ALA A 177 14.75 7.01 -0.59
CA ALA A 177 14.98 8.45 -0.64
C ALA A 177 15.20 9.03 0.75
N ASN A 178 14.36 8.62 1.71
CA ASN A 178 14.52 9.00 3.11
C ASN A 178 15.86 8.51 3.66
N ASP A 179 16.29 7.29 3.34
CA ASP A 179 17.58 6.73 3.79
C ASP A 179 18.77 7.52 3.20
N LEU A 180 18.76 7.79 1.89
CA LEU A 180 19.81 8.56 1.22
C LEU A 180 19.94 9.97 1.77
N ILE A 181 18.81 10.62 2.07
CA ILE A 181 18.76 11.96 2.67
C ILE A 181 19.28 11.92 4.11
N ALA A 182 18.84 10.95 4.90
CA ALA A 182 19.28 10.80 6.29
C ALA A 182 20.79 10.54 6.42
N MET A 183 21.37 9.81 5.47
CA MET A 183 22.81 9.57 5.39
C MET A 183 23.61 10.78 4.88
N GLY A 184 22.95 11.86 4.46
CA GLY A 184 23.60 13.07 3.92
C GLY A 184 24.24 12.87 2.55
N VAL A 185 23.83 11.86 1.79
CA VAL A 185 24.44 11.50 0.50
C VAL A 185 23.73 12.19 -0.66
N ASP A 186 23.72 13.53 -0.62
CA ASP A 186 23.09 14.41 -1.60
C ASP A 186 23.51 14.10 -3.05
N ALA A 187 24.75 13.65 -3.24
CA ALA A 187 25.29 13.30 -4.56
C ALA A 187 24.62 12.07 -5.17
N ILE A 188 24.40 11.01 -4.37
CA ILE A 188 23.71 9.79 -4.83
C ILE A 188 22.25 10.09 -5.08
N TYR A 189 21.58 10.79 -4.16
CA TYR A 189 20.20 11.23 -4.35
C TYR A 189 20.04 12.02 -5.64
N LYS A 190 20.85 13.07 -5.87
CA LYS A 190 20.78 13.86 -7.10
C LYS A 190 21.04 13.03 -8.36
N LYS A 191 21.97 12.08 -8.34
CA LYS A 191 22.37 11.32 -9.53
C LYS A 191 21.42 10.17 -9.87
N GLN A 192 20.92 9.46 -8.85
CA GLN A 192 20.12 8.24 -9.04
C GLN A 192 18.61 8.50 -9.01
N VAL A 193 18.18 9.55 -8.31
CA VAL A 193 16.77 9.94 -8.18
C VAL A 193 16.40 11.12 -9.08
N ARG A 194 17.22 12.19 -9.11
CA ARG A 194 16.88 13.43 -9.84
C ARG A 194 17.38 13.50 -11.29
N ALA A 195 18.56 12.94 -11.57
CA ALA A 195 19.13 12.92 -12.92
C ALA A 195 18.58 11.73 -13.74
N ASN A 196 19.19 11.42 -14.89
CA ASN A 196 18.90 10.21 -15.71
C ASN A 196 19.37 8.93 -14.99
N GLY A 197 18.86 8.71 -13.78
CA GLY A 197 19.17 7.58 -12.91
C GLY A 197 18.10 6.49 -12.97
N ILE A 198 18.42 5.35 -12.38
CA ILE A 198 17.59 4.14 -12.48
C ILE A 198 16.15 4.33 -11.96
N VAL A 199 15.94 5.16 -10.94
CA VAL A 199 14.60 5.42 -10.40
C VAL A 199 13.74 6.15 -11.42
N ARG A 200 14.30 7.14 -12.11
CA ARG A 200 13.61 7.88 -13.15
C ARG A 200 13.25 6.97 -14.33
N ASP A 201 14.18 6.14 -14.78
CA ASP A 201 13.95 5.17 -15.87
C ASP A 201 12.77 4.22 -15.54
N PHE A 202 12.63 3.84 -14.27
CA PHE A 202 11.53 3.00 -13.79
C PHE A 202 10.19 3.70 -13.94
N TYR A 203 10.10 4.93 -13.46
CA TYR A 203 8.90 5.74 -13.53
C TYR A 203 8.54 6.15 -14.97
N GLU A 204 9.52 6.44 -15.82
CA GLU A 204 9.30 6.65 -17.25
C GLU A 204 8.78 5.35 -17.93
N THR A 205 9.31 4.19 -17.56
CA THR A 205 8.84 2.90 -18.07
C THR A 205 7.40 2.59 -17.61
N LEU A 206 7.04 2.92 -16.37
CA LEU A 206 5.65 2.85 -15.88
C LEU A 206 4.72 3.74 -16.72
N LYS A 207 5.11 5.00 -16.97
CA LYS A 207 4.37 5.94 -17.81
C LYS A 207 4.18 5.42 -19.24
N ILE A 208 5.19 4.79 -19.82
CA ILE A 208 5.06 4.18 -21.15
C ILE A 208 3.99 3.09 -21.12
N GLY A 209 4.00 2.22 -20.10
CA GLY A 209 3.00 1.17 -19.93
C GLY A 209 1.58 1.68 -19.76
N THR A 210 1.36 2.92 -19.30
CA THR A 210 0.00 3.48 -19.18
C THR A 210 -0.67 3.77 -20.52
N SER A 211 0.09 3.77 -21.62
CA SER A 211 -0.47 3.93 -22.97
C SER A 211 -1.23 2.69 -23.45
N ASP A 212 -0.93 1.53 -22.87
CA ASP A 212 -1.49 0.25 -23.29
C ASP A 212 -1.71 -0.71 -22.10
N ALA A 213 -0.68 -1.32 -21.51
CA ALA A 213 -0.81 -2.45 -20.59
C ALA A 213 -1.32 -2.06 -19.20
N VAL A 214 -0.95 -0.87 -18.70
CA VAL A 214 -1.24 -0.44 -17.32
C VAL A 214 -2.54 0.36 -17.28
N GLY A 215 -3.58 -0.24 -16.69
CA GLY A 215 -4.88 0.42 -16.55
C GLY A 215 -5.00 1.28 -15.30
N ARG A 216 -4.28 0.93 -14.23
CA ARG A 216 -4.39 1.62 -12.93
C ARG A 216 -3.04 1.60 -12.21
N ILE A 217 -2.77 2.64 -11.43
CA ILE A 217 -1.57 2.73 -10.58
C ILE A 217 -1.97 3.29 -9.21
N PHE A 218 -1.51 2.67 -8.12
CA PHE A 218 -1.66 3.21 -6.77
C PHE A 218 -0.31 3.21 -6.05
N ILE A 219 0.18 4.40 -5.73
CA ILE A 219 1.49 4.64 -5.10
C ILE A 219 1.28 5.16 -3.69
N THR A 220 2.02 4.64 -2.73
CA THR A 220 1.97 5.08 -1.34
C THR A 220 3.36 5.05 -0.69
N GLY A 221 3.46 5.79 0.42
CA GLY A 221 4.70 6.00 1.17
C GLY A 221 4.47 6.87 2.40
N ILE A 222 5.49 7.58 2.84
CA ILE A 222 5.44 8.44 4.04
C ILE A 222 5.58 9.91 3.67
N SER A 223 6.57 10.24 2.85
CA SER A 223 7.07 11.58 2.63
C SER A 223 6.79 12.03 1.20
N PRO A 224 6.41 13.31 0.96
CA PRO A 224 6.24 13.84 -0.37
C PRO A 224 7.55 14.22 -1.07
N VAL A 225 8.72 13.99 -0.44
CA VAL A 225 10.02 14.47 -0.93
C VAL A 225 10.34 14.01 -2.36
N MET A 226 9.89 12.81 -2.70
CA MET A 226 10.06 12.24 -4.04
C MET A 226 9.03 12.74 -5.06
N ILE A 227 7.95 13.43 -4.65
CA ILE A 227 6.88 13.85 -5.56
C ILE A 227 7.42 14.83 -6.61
N ASP A 228 8.20 15.82 -6.19
CA ASP A 228 8.81 16.78 -7.12
C ASP A 228 9.74 16.06 -8.12
N ASP A 229 10.44 15.02 -7.67
CA ASP A 229 11.37 14.27 -8.52
C ASP A 229 10.62 13.29 -9.45
N LEU A 230 9.48 12.75 -9.01
CA LEU A 230 8.49 12.06 -9.82
C LEU A 230 7.88 12.96 -10.91
N THR A 231 7.77 14.28 -10.70
CA THR A 231 7.19 15.19 -11.71
C THR A 231 8.03 15.33 -12.98
N SER A 232 9.27 14.82 -13.02
CA SER A 232 10.08 14.81 -14.24
C SER A 232 9.92 13.52 -15.07
N GLY A 233 9.70 12.37 -14.42
CA GLY A 233 9.58 11.05 -15.09
C GLY A 233 8.16 10.46 -15.12
N PHE A 234 7.28 10.86 -14.20
CA PHE A 234 5.93 10.31 -13.99
C PHE A 234 4.94 11.39 -13.53
N ASN A 235 4.86 12.47 -14.31
CA ASN A 235 3.97 13.61 -14.08
C ASN A 235 2.48 13.37 -14.37
N ILE A 236 2.05 12.11 -14.41
CA ILE A 236 0.69 11.73 -14.75
C ILE A 236 -0.14 11.31 -13.54
N ALA A 237 0.47 11.22 -12.34
CA ALA A 237 -0.23 10.79 -11.13
C ALA A 237 -0.97 11.94 -10.44
N SER A 238 -2.21 11.68 -10.00
CA SER A 238 -2.95 12.59 -9.13
C SER A 238 -2.60 12.34 -7.66
N ASN A 239 -2.19 13.39 -6.94
CA ASN A 239 -1.93 13.32 -5.51
C ASN A 239 -3.22 13.51 -4.71
N LEU A 240 -3.72 12.43 -4.11
CA LEU A 240 -4.96 12.39 -3.32
C LEU A 240 -4.72 12.63 -1.82
N THR A 241 -3.48 12.86 -1.41
CA THR A 241 -3.06 12.89 0.01
C THR A 241 -3.82 13.93 0.83
N VAL A 242 -4.02 15.12 0.27
CA VAL A 242 -4.63 16.28 0.95
C VAL A 242 -6.08 16.51 0.51
N GLU A 243 -6.64 15.64 -0.32
CA GLU A 243 -8.03 15.75 -0.76
C GLU A 243 -8.98 15.42 0.40
N GLU A 244 -9.95 16.30 0.66
CA GLU A 244 -10.86 16.18 1.81
C GLU A 244 -11.56 14.82 1.86
N ARG A 245 -12.03 14.33 0.70
CA ARG A 245 -12.76 13.06 0.58
C ARG A 245 -11.94 11.83 0.97
N TYR A 246 -10.60 11.92 0.97
CA TYR A 246 -9.71 10.82 1.36
C TYR A 246 -9.05 11.03 2.72
N ASN A 247 -9.45 12.06 3.48
CA ASN A 247 -8.94 12.30 4.83
C ASN A 247 -9.10 11.07 5.73
N GLU A 248 -10.25 10.39 5.63
CA GLU A 248 -10.63 9.25 6.47
C GLU A 248 -10.36 7.87 5.83
N MET A 249 -9.69 7.83 4.66
CA MET A 249 -9.41 6.59 3.93
C MET A 249 -8.52 5.64 4.73
N LEU A 250 -7.51 6.19 5.39
CA LEU A 250 -6.62 5.48 6.30
C LEU A 250 -6.64 6.14 7.68
N GLY A 251 -6.34 5.36 8.71
CA GLY A 251 -6.54 5.77 10.09
C GLY A 251 -7.94 5.45 10.62
N PHE A 252 -8.12 5.67 11.92
CA PHE A 252 -9.41 5.46 12.58
C PHE A 252 -10.03 6.80 12.98
N THR A 253 -11.29 7.01 12.62
CA THR A 253 -12.09 8.11 13.17
C THR A 253 -12.50 7.81 14.62
N GLN A 254 -12.94 8.82 15.36
CA GLN A 254 -13.47 8.62 16.72
C GLN A 254 -14.61 7.59 16.77
N ALA A 255 -15.52 7.61 15.79
CA ALA A 255 -16.63 6.66 15.73
C ALA A 255 -16.14 5.22 15.50
N GLU A 256 -15.12 5.03 14.67
CA GLU A 256 -14.52 3.71 14.42
C GLU A 256 -13.78 3.19 15.65
N VAL A 257 -13.11 4.07 16.39
CA VAL A 257 -12.49 3.75 17.68
C VAL A 257 -13.52 3.26 18.70
N GLU A 258 -14.65 3.95 18.82
CA GLU A 258 -15.75 3.51 19.68
C GLU A 258 -16.34 2.16 19.25
N GLY A 259 -16.42 1.93 17.93
CA GLY A 259 -16.80 0.64 17.35
C GLY A 259 -15.85 -0.48 17.76
N ILE A 260 -14.53 -0.25 17.68
CA ILE A 260 -13.51 -1.21 18.14
C ILE A 260 -13.74 -1.56 19.61
N ILE A 261 -13.85 -0.56 20.49
CA ILE A 261 -14.04 -0.78 21.93
C ILE A 261 -15.28 -1.64 22.21
N LYS A 262 -16.39 -1.36 21.52
CA LYS A 262 -17.66 -2.07 21.68
C LYS A 262 -17.56 -3.53 21.21
N GLU A 263 -17.02 -3.76 20.03
CA GLU A 263 -17.04 -5.08 19.36
C GLU A 263 -15.96 -6.04 19.89
N THR A 264 -14.90 -5.52 20.50
CA THR A 264 -13.86 -6.34 21.13
C THR A 264 -14.07 -6.52 22.64
N GLY A 265 -15.14 -5.97 23.21
CA GLY A 265 -15.47 -6.10 24.63
C GLY A 265 -14.50 -5.40 25.57
N LEU A 266 -13.75 -4.40 25.08
CA LEU A 266 -12.82 -3.63 25.92
C LEU A 266 -13.62 -2.86 26.97
N ASN A 267 -13.11 -2.85 28.21
CA ASN A 267 -13.77 -2.12 29.28
C ASN A 267 -13.72 -0.62 28.99
N ARG A 268 -14.87 -0.05 28.61
CA ARG A 268 -15.02 1.37 28.26
C ARG A 268 -14.58 2.31 29.38
N LYS A 269 -14.62 1.90 30.66
CA LYS A 269 -14.09 2.71 31.78
C LYS A 269 -12.56 2.78 31.79
N LEU A 270 -11.88 1.75 31.29
CA LEU A 270 -10.42 1.71 31.14
C LEU A 270 -9.98 2.34 29.79
N ALA A 271 -10.84 2.29 28.77
CA ALA A 271 -10.62 2.95 27.48
C ALA A 271 -11.12 4.40 27.40
N LYS A 272 -11.49 5.00 28.55
CA LYS A 272 -11.92 6.41 28.69
C LYS A 272 -10.78 7.42 28.62
N VAL A 273 -9.57 6.90 28.61
CA VAL A 273 -8.32 7.65 28.52
C VAL A 273 -8.38 8.49 27.26
N ASP A 274 -7.97 9.74 27.41
CA ASP A 274 -8.21 10.80 26.44
C ASP A 274 -7.38 10.56 25.17
N ILE A 275 -7.85 9.65 24.31
CA ILE A 275 -7.23 9.30 23.04
C ILE A 275 -6.92 10.56 22.22
N GLN A 276 -7.72 11.62 22.37
CA GLN A 276 -7.42 12.93 21.78
C GLN A 276 -6.20 13.57 22.43
N ASN A 277 -6.09 13.66 23.75
CA ASN A 277 -4.87 14.20 24.38
C ASN A 277 -3.61 13.34 24.15
N TYR A 278 -3.75 12.01 24.05
CA TYR A 278 -2.58 11.12 23.89
C TYR A 278 -2.09 11.01 22.46
N TYR A 279 -2.98 11.11 21.47
CA TYR A 279 -2.63 10.88 20.08
C TYR A 279 -2.90 12.08 19.16
N ASP A 280 -3.53 13.16 19.64
CA ASP A 280 -4.01 14.41 18.98
C ASP A 280 -4.90 14.19 17.73
N GLY A 281 -4.83 13.01 17.10
CA GLY A 281 -5.36 12.75 15.78
C GLY A 281 -4.64 13.57 14.72
N TYR A 282 -4.87 13.18 13.47
CA TYR A 282 -4.31 13.79 12.28
C TYR A 282 -5.43 14.41 11.48
N LYS A 283 -5.15 15.59 10.91
CA LYS A 283 -6.05 16.29 10.00
C LYS A 283 -5.28 16.59 8.71
N PHE A 284 -5.48 15.77 7.68
CA PHE A 284 -4.70 15.85 6.44
C PHE A 284 -5.26 16.89 5.46
N HIS A 285 -6.56 17.17 5.50
CA HIS A 285 -7.16 18.32 4.84
C HIS A 285 -7.63 19.34 5.87
N LYS A 286 -7.30 20.62 5.66
CA LYS A 286 -7.60 21.71 6.61
C LYS A 286 -9.08 21.82 6.98
N ASP A 287 -9.97 21.52 6.03
CA ASP A 287 -11.42 21.62 6.21
C ASP A 287 -12.08 20.28 6.54
N ALA A 288 -11.30 19.20 6.68
CA ALA A 288 -11.86 17.88 7.00
C ALA A 288 -12.75 17.93 8.27
N PRO A 289 -13.90 17.25 8.27
CA PRO A 289 -14.82 17.31 9.39
C PRO A 289 -14.30 16.57 10.63
N ARG A 290 -13.40 15.59 10.45
CA ARG A 290 -12.92 14.70 11.51
C ARG A 290 -11.41 14.54 11.46
N ARG A 291 -10.84 14.29 12.64
CA ARG A 291 -9.48 13.79 12.78
C ARG A 291 -9.47 12.26 12.66
N VAL A 292 -8.33 11.73 12.22
CA VAL A 292 -8.06 10.29 12.23
C VAL A 292 -6.86 9.95 13.10
N TYR A 293 -6.92 8.85 13.81
CA TYR A 293 -5.85 8.38 14.69
C TYR A 293 -5.02 7.29 14.02
N ASN A 294 -3.76 7.18 14.44
CA ASN A 294 -2.86 6.13 13.98
C ASN A 294 -3.38 4.74 14.44
N PRO A 295 -3.71 3.82 13.50
CA PRO A 295 -4.26 2.51 13.83
C PRO A 295 -3.35 1.67 14.71
N THR A 296 -2.05 1.59 14.41
CA THR A 296 -1.14 0.72 15.15
C THR A 296 -0.96 1.19 16.59
N MET A 297 -0.85 2.49 16.83
CA MET A 297 -0.75 3.03 18.18
C MET A 297 -1.99 2.70 19.02
N LEU A 298 -3.19 2.89 18.44
CA LEU A 298 -4.43 2.56 19.13
C LEU A 298 -4.60 1.06 19.36
N LEU A 299 -4.26 0.23 18.37
CA LEU A 299 -4.36 -1.23 18.49
C LEU A 299 -3.37 -1.77 19.54
N TYR A 300 -2.16 -1.19 19.63
CA TYR A 300 -1.21 -1.48 20.70
C TYR A 300 -1.80 -1.14 22.07
N TYR A 301 -2.31 0.09 22.22
CA TYR A 301 -2.92 0.57 23.46
C TYR A 301 -4.09 -0.33 23.90
N PHE A 302 -4.98 -0.69 22.98
CA PHE A 302 -6.09 -1.59 23.24
C PHE A 302 -5.65 -3.02 23.57
N ASN A 303 -4.61 -3.53 22.91
CA ASN A 303 -4.07 -4.84 23.22
C ASN A 303 -3.47 -4.88 24.64
N GLN A 304 -2.75 -3.84 25.05
CA GLN A 304 -2.18 -3.70 26.40
C GLN A 304 -3.27 -3.64 27.47
N LEU A 305 -4.31 -2.81 27.25
CA LEU A 305 -5.48 -2.76 28.11
C LEU A 305 -6.17 -4.12 28.24
N ARG A 306 -6.32 -4.85 27.13
CA ARG A 306 -6.95 -6.18 27.12
C ARG A 306 -6.13 -7.19 27.91
N MET A 307 -4.81 -7.16 27.79
CA MET A 307 -3.91 -8.14 28.43
C MET A 307 -3.68 -7.86 29.91
N THR A 308 -3.53 -6.60 30.30
CA THR A 308 -3.06 -6.23 31.65
C THR A 308 -4.15 -5.58 32.51
N GLY A 309 -5.26 -5.14 31.90
CA GLY A 309 -6.27 -4.31 32.57
C GLY A 309 -5.78 -2.90 32.92
N LYS A 310 -4.58 -2.50 32.45
CA LYS A 310 -3.93 -1.23 32.72
C LYS A 310 -3.45 -0.58 31.42
N GLU A 311 -3.29 0.73 31.46
CA GLU A 311 -2.68 1.50 30.38
C GLU A 311 -1.21 1.06 30.19
N PRO A 312 -0.68 1.13 28.96
CA PRO A 312 0.74 0.89 28.76
C PRO A 312 1.57 1.98 29.43
N GLU A 313 2.70 1.60 30.04
CA GLU A 313 3.65 2.56 30.63
C GLU A 313 4.23 3.50 29.56
N ASN A 314 4.42 2.99 28.33
CA ASN A 314 4.79 3.75 27.15
C ASN A 314 3.62 3.83 26.16
N ILE A 315 3.15 5.03 25.84
CA ILE A 315 2.02 5.26 24.92
C ILE A 315 2.38 4.89 23.47
N ILE A 316 3.69 4.90 23.15
CA ILE A 316 4.26 4.54 21.87
C ILE A 316 4.93 3.17 22.03
N ASP A 317 4.52 2.20 21.22
CA ASP A 317 5.24 0.93 21.12
C ASP A 317 6.68 1.20 20.67
N ASP A 318 7.67 0.62 21.35
CA ASP A 318 9.07 0.72 20.98
C ASP A 318 9.32 0.20 19.55
N ASN A 319 8.47 -0.71 19.03
CA ASN A 319 8.49 -1.15 17.63
C ASN A 319 8.08 -0.05 16.61
N LEU A 320 7.66 1.12 17.06
CA LEU A 320 7.36 2.30 16.25
C LEU A 320 8.53 3.30 16.19
N LYS A 321 9.58 3.10 17.00
CA LYS A 321 10.74 4.00 17.08
C LYS A 321 11.78 3.77 15.97
N THR A 322 11.57 2.78 15.09
CA THR A 322 12.46 2.41 14.00
C THR A 322 12.01 2.90 12.63
#